data_AF-A0A846LH14-F1
#
_entry.id   AF-A0A846LH14-F1
#
_cell.length_a   1.000
_cell.length_b   1.000
_cell.length_c   1.000
_cell.angle_alpha   90.00
_cell.angle_beta   90.00
_cell.angle_gamma   90.00
#
_symmetry.space_group_name_H-M   'P 1'
#
loop_
_entity.id
_entity.type
_entity.pdbx_description
1 polymer ?
#
loop_
_entity_poly.entity_id
_entity_poly.type
_entity_poly.pdbx_seq_one_letter_code
_entity_poly.pdbx_strand_id
1 'polypeptide(L)'
;MDLIDVETELRTHLATRPVPRAPEGLAERTRVRHRRQRRQQAAVVGVGLAVLLVFGSVPVLRGLLPEVGSSDTAAPSSSTPLPSLYDLPTRGTLADDEDWLAGVAALDWGSDDPAYAPTPPTESHRVAFAGDTATGRVALVLGQEDAQLSSVWFTGPAGARPEEMTPATQPQETFPDQPQLLLDVTDPAASRGVLIAVSRPGDEFAHTAGSSVAADGSVTTEFASVEAADGVATVDVPAPTGWLFGQQVQVVRDGVTAYTLPVGLSDRASEAATAPIPVADPRGLRSAANETWLQGLLQQMLGHYGVRPEEVAPTLLAVGSPTGSAAEQIIMVGLTFPSGATVTWTGRSIADTRSSDTWTVAGAPAAAGPELLDRLFALPISGGHLAVSGPLTGVTAEVLDRDGGLLTTLPLVSGGGAGAVPPPGTAATVRVRDAAGTVVAEGPLTELGR
;
A
#
# COMPACT_ATOMS: atom_id res chain seq x y z
N MET A 1 -37.78 34.24 24.97
CA MET A 1 -37.89 33.99 23.52
C MET A 1 -38.24 32.53 23.41
N ASP A 2 -39.48 32.25 23.07
CA ASP A 2 -40.10 30.94 23.25
C ASP A 2 -39.66 29.98 22.15
N LEU A 3 -39.32 28.73 22.50
CA LEU A 3 -38.76 27.76 21.54
C LEU A 3 -39.72 27.45 20.37
N ILE A 4 -41.01 27.64 20.62
CA ILE A 4 -42.10 27.47 19.66
C ILE A 4 -42.08 28.54 18.56
N ASP A 5 -41.56 29.74 18.86
CA ASP A 5 -41.48 30.84 17.90
C ASP A 5 -40.37 30.59 16.86
N VAL A 6 -39.24 30.00 17.29
CA VAL A 6 -38.11 29.68 16.42
C VAL A 6 -38.44 28.53 15.45
N GLU A 7 -39.15 27.50 15.90
CA GLU A 7 -39.60 26.40 15.03
C GLU A 7 -40.60 26.87 13.98
N THR A 8 -41.52 27.76 14.37
CA THR A 8 -42.52 28.33 13.48
C THR A 8 -41.87 29.24 12.44
N GLU A 9 -40.93 30.09 12.86
CA GLU A 9 -40.18 30.96 11.97
C GLU A 9 -39.29 30.15 11.00
N LEU A 10 -38.63 29.08 11.47
CA LEU A 10 -37.87 28.16 10.61
C LEU A 10 -38.76 27.41 9.61
N ARG A 11 -39.94 26.93 10.01
CA ARG A 11 -40.87 26.26 9.08
C ARG A 11 -41.38 27.22 8.02
N THR A 12 -41.73 28.44 8.39
CA THR A 12 -42.19 29.46 7.43
C THR A 12 -41.07 29.90 6.49
N HIS A 13 -39.83 29.99 6.98
CA HIS A 13 -38.69 30.38 6.17
C HIS A 13 -38.18 29.26 5.24
N LEU A 14 -38.31 27.99 5.65
CA LEU A 14 -38.00 26.83 4.81
C LEU A 14 -39.10 26.56 3.76
N ALA A 15 -40.36 26.83 4.08
CA ALA A 15 -41.48 26.67 3.14
C ALA A 15 -41.47 27.70 1.99
N THR A 16 -40.82 28.85 2.18
CA THR A 16 -40.78 29.95 1.20
C THR A 16 -39.52 29.97 0.33
N ARG A 17 -38.50 29.17 0.66
CA ARG A 17 -37.34 29.01 -0.22
C ARG A 17 -37.64 27.93 -1.28
N PRO A 18 -37.57 28.24 -2.59
CA PRO A 18 -37.63 27.22 -3.61
C PRO A 18 -36.46 26.26 -3.38
N VAL A 19 -36.77 25.01 -3.02
CA VAL A 19 -35.78 23.95 -2.87
C VAL A 19 -35.01 23.89 -4.18
N PRO A 20 -33.68 24.12 -4.19
CA PRO A 20 -32.89 23.95 -5.39
C PRO A 20 -33.13 22.51 -5.86
N ARG A 21 -33.71 22.35 -7.05
CA ARG A 21 -33.85 21.01 -7.65
C ARG A 21 -32.47 20.38 -7.59
N ALA A 22 -32.37 19.23 -6.93
CA ALA A 22 -31.15 18.45 -6.91
C ALA A 22 -30.68 18.33 -8.38
N PRO A 23 -29.43 18.70 -8.70
CA PRO A 23 -28.94 18.65 -10.07
C PRO A 23 -29.27 17.30 -10.68
N GLU A 24 -29.86 17.29 -11.87
CA GLU A 24 -30.17 16.03 -12.55
C GLU A 24 -28.90 15.17 -12.64
N GLY A 25 -29.03 13.92 -12.19
CA GLY A 25 -27.92 12.98 -12.12
C GLY A 25 -27.02 13.10 -10.88
N LEU A 26 -27.39 13.80 -9.80
CA LEU A 26 -26.61 13.77 -8.55
C LEU A 26 -26.49 12.33 -7.99
N ALA A 27 -27.59 11.58 -8.00
CA ALA A 27 -27.61 10.17 -7.60
C ALA A 27 -26.75 9.28 -8.53
N GLU A 28 -26.71 9.60 -9.82
CA GLU A 28 -25.85 8.88 -10.78
C GLU A 28 -24.38 9.26 -10.60
N ARG A 29 -24.09 10.54 -10.33
CA ARG A 29 -22.73 11.03 -10.04
C ARG A 29 -22.18 10.48 -8.72
N THR A 30 -23.01 10.35 -7.68
CA THR A 30 -22.60 9.69 -6.43
C THR A 30 -22.40 8.20 -6.63
N ARG A 31 -23.27 7.50 -7.39
CA ARG A 31 -23.07 6.08 -7.75
C ARG A 31 -21.81 5.85 -8.59
N VAL A 32 -21.52 6.72 -9.55
CA VAL A 32 -20.30 6.66 -10.38
C VAL A 32 -19.05 6.97 -9.55
N ARG A 33 -19.09 7.98 -8.66
CA ARG A 33 -17.98 8.29 -7.74
C ARG A 33 -17.72 7.14 -6.77
N HIS A 34 -18.76 6.54 -6.21
CA HIS A 34 -18.67 5.39 -5.31
C HIS A 34 -18.12 4.14 -6.01
N ARG A 35 -18.56 3.85 -7.24
CA ARG A 35 -17.98 2.76 -8.06
C ARG A 35 -16.52 3.03 -8.44
N ARG A 36 -16.13 4.30 -8.63
CA ARG A 36 -14.76 4.71 -8.96
C ARG A 36 -13.82 4.56 -7.76
N GLN A 37 -14.28 4.93 -6.56
CA GLN A 37 -13.58 4.70 -5.30
C GLN A 37 -13.43 3.19 -5.01
N ARG A 38 -14.49 2.41 -5.24
CA ARG A 38 -14.46 0.93 -5.17
C ARG A 38 -13.46 0.29 -6.13
N ARG A 39 -13.32 0.80 -7.36
CA ARG A 39 -12.34 0.27 -8.33
C ARG A 39 -10.91 0.67 -7.99
N GLN A 40 -10.70 1.86 -7.42
CA GLN A 40 -9.39 2.28 -6.93
C GLN A 40 -8.93 1.43 -5.74
N GLN A 41 -9.83 1.07 -4.82
CA GLN A 41 -9.52 0.17 -3.70
C GLN A 41 -9.35 -1.29 -4.15
N ALA A 42 -10.16 -1.77 -5.11
CA ALA A 42 -10.00 -3.13 -5.65
C ALA A 42 -8.74 -3.30 -6.53
N ALA A 43 -8.27 -2.24 -7.21
CA ALA A 43 -7.02 -2.27 -7.96
C ALA A 43 -5.79 -2.44 -7.04
N VAL A 44 -5.84 -1.91 -5.81
CA VAL A 44 -4.77 -2.09 -4.81
C VAL A 44 -4.69 -3.55 -4.34
N VAL A 45 -5.82 -4.23 -4.15
CA VAL A 45 -5.85 -5.67 -3.85
C VAL A 45 -5.32 -6.50 -5.03
N GLY A 46 -5.61 -6.10 -6.27
CA GLY A 46 -5.12 -6.78 -7.48
C GLY A 46 -3.60 -6.66 -7.71
N VAL A 47 -2.99 -5.50 -7.45
CA VAL A 47 -1.54 -5.31 -7.59
C VAL A 47 -0.77 -6.09 -6.52
N GLY A 48 -1.30 -6.19 -5.29
CA GLY A 48 -0.71 -7.04 -4.24
C GLY A 48 -0.63 -8.52 -4.62
N LEU A 49 -1.64 -9.04 -5.33
CA LEU A 49 -1.66 -10.43 -5.79
C LEU A 49 -0.62 -10.70 -6.91
N ALA A 50 -0.36 -9.73 -7.77
CA ALA A 50 0.65 -9.85 -8.83
C ALA A 50 2.08 -9.81 -8.27
N VAL A 51 2.35 -8.99 -7.24
CA VAL A 51 3.65 -8.96 -6.54
C VAL A 51 3.89 -10.27 -5.77
N LEU A 52 2.86 -10.85 -5.16
CA LEU A 52 2.94 -12.19 -4.53
C LEU A 52 3.27 -13.31 -5.52
N LEU A 53 2.81 -13.23 -6.77
CA LEU A 53 3.14 -14.19 -7.81
C LEU A 53 4.56 -14.02 -8.38
N VAL A 54 5.12 -12.80 -8.37
CA VAL A 54 6.49 -12.54 -8.82
C VAL A 54 7.50 -12.91 -7.74
N PHE A 55 7.29 -12.53 -6.48
CA PHE A 55 8.19 -12.86 -5.36
C PHE A 55 8.00 -14.29 -4.81
N GLY A 56 6.86 -14.93 -5.05
CA GLY A 56 6.62 -16.35 -4.73
C GLY A 56 7.30 -17.35 -5.67
N SER A 57 7.99 -16.88 -6.71
CA SER A 57 8.67 -17.73 -7.70
C SER A 57 10.17 -17.87 -7.42
N VAL A 58 10.53 -18.29 -6.21
CA VAL A 58 11.85 -18.89 -5.97
C VAL A 58 11.91 -20.22 -6.73
N PRO A 59 12.79 -20.38 -7.73
CA PRO A 59 12.85 -21.60 -8.51
C PRO A 59 13.47 -22.73 -7.68
N VAL A 60 12.65 -23.73 -7.40
CA VAL A 60 12.94 -25.17 -7.53
C VAL A 60 14.44 -25.53 -7.55
N LEU A 61 14.99 -25.82 -6.37
CA LEU A 61 16.18 -26.67 -6.21
C LEU A 61 15.76 -28.08 -5.74
N ARG A 62 14.75 -28.67 -6.39
CA ARG A 62 14.34 -30.09 -6.25
C ARG A 62 15.17 -31.03 -7.16
N GLY A 63 16.42 -30.69 -7.46
CA GLY A 63 17.25 -31.40 -8.43
C GLY A 63 18.29 -32.38 -7.87
N LEU A 64 18.35 -32.63 -6.56
CA LEU A 64 19.42 -33.45 -5.95
C LEU A 64 18.92 -34.47 -4.90
N LEU A 65 17.69 -34.98 -5.05
CA LEU A 65 17.28 -36.16 -4.28
C LEU A 65 17.37 -37.41 -5.17
N PRO A 66 18.05 -38.48 -4.72
CA PRO A 66 18.14 -39.72 -5.47
C PRO A 66 16.76 -40.34 -5.68
N GLU A 67 16.54 -40.97 -6.84
CA GLU A 67 15.36 -41.80 -7.12
C GLU A 67 15.23 -42.89 -6.05
N VAL A 68 14.40 -42.64 -5.04
CA VAL A 68 13.97 -43.68 -4.11
C VAL A 68 12.76 -44.36 -4.73
N GLY A 69 13.03 -45.46 -5.44
CA GLY A 69 12.00 -46.41 -5.80
C GLY A 69 11.50 -47.11 -4.54
N SER A 70 10.27 -46.80 -4.12
CA SER A 70 9.44 -47.67 -3.29
C SER A 70 7.98 -47.18 -3.33
N SER A 71 7.09 -48.07 -3.77
CA SER A 71 5.64 -47.96 -3.69
C SER A 71 5.19 -48.17 -2.25
N ASP A 72 5.52 -47.24 -1.34
CA ASP A 72 4.95 -47.23 0.00
C ASP A 72 3.65 -46.42 -0.01
N THR A 73 2.56 -47.10 0.35
CA THR A 73 1.23 -46.50 0.45
C THR A 73 1.26 -45.52 1.61
N ALA A 74 1.10 -44.23 1.35
CA ALA A 74 1.10 -43.18 2.37
C ALA A 74 0.07 -43.52 3.47
N ALA A 75 0.56 -43.87 4.65
CA ALA A 75 -0.29 -44.07 5.82
C ALA A 75 -1.00 -42.75 6.14
N PRO A 76 -2.30 -42.78 6.53
CA PRO A 76 -3.03 -41.55 6.85
C PRO A 76 -2.31 -40.82 7.99
N SER A 77 -1.88 -39.59 7.70
CA SER A 77 -1.28 -38.70 8.68
C SER A 77 -2.33 -38.42 9.75
N SER A 78 -2.16 -39.00 10.94
CA SER A 78 -2.95 -38.67 12.12
C SER A 78 -2.40 -37.38 12.73
N SER A 79 -2.56 -36.26 12.03
CA SER A 79 -2.33 -34.95 12.64
C SER A 79 -3.53 -34.60 13.50
N THR A 80 -3.36 -34.57 14.81
CA THR A 80 -4.34 -33.97 15.72
C THR A 80 -4.64 -32.54 15.22
N PRO A 81 -5.91 -32.17 15.00
CA PRO A 81 -6.26 -30.81 14.61
C PRO A 81 -5.69 -29.84 15.63
N LEU A 82 -4.90 -28.89 15.15
CA LEU A 82 -4.34 -27.85 16.00
C LEU A 82 -5.47 -26.86 16.38
N PRO A 83 -5.49 -26.33 17.60
CA PRO A 83 -6.55 -25.42 18.03
C PRO A 83 -6.56 -24.15 17.20
N SER A 84 -7.77 -23.72 16.80
CA SER A 84 -8.02 -22.46 16.10
C SER A 84 -7.76 -21.27 17.02
N LEU A 85 -7.39 -20.11 16.46
CA LEU A 85 -7.37 -18.84 17.22
C LEU A 85 -8.70 -18.55 17.94
N TYR A 86 -9.81 -19.00 17.35
CA TYR A 86 -11.16 -18.89 17.89
C TYR A 86 -11.39 -19.75 19.15
N ASP A 87 -10.69 -20.89 19.25
CA ASP A 87 -10.82 -21.83 20.37
C ASP A 87 -9.87 -21.52 21.54
N LEU A 88 -8.92 -20.60 21.32
CA LEU A 88 -7.94 -20.21 22.34
C LEU A 88 -8.52 -19.18 23.32
N PRO A 89 -8.10 -19.20 24.60
CA PRO A 89 -8.48 -18.18 25.57
C PRO A 89 -8.11 -16.77 25.10
N THR A 90 -8.79 -15.74 25.63
CA THR A 90 -8.37 -14.35 25.42
C THR A 90 -6.94 -14.13 25.93
N ARG A 91 -6.13 -13.37 25.21
CA ARG A 91 -4.77 -12.96 25.62
C ARG A 91 -4.65 -11.45 25.75
N GLY A 92 -3.61 -10.99 26.43
CA GLY A 92 -3.32 -9.57 26.64
C GLY A 92 -3.66 -9.10 28.06
N THR A 93 -3.42 -7.81 28.33
CA THR A 93 -3.50 -7.26 29.70
C THR A 93 -4.92 -7.19 30.27
N LEU A 94 -5.95 -7.37 29.42
CA LEU A 94 -7.36 -7.36 29.81
C LEU A 94 -8.02 -8.74 29.68
N ALA A 95 -7.24 -9.81 29.54
CA ALA A 95 -7.75 -11.16 29.37
C ALA A 95 -8.62 -11.66 30.54
N ASP A 96 -8.41 -11.13 31.75
CA ASP A 96 -9.14 -11.51 32.96
C ASP A 96 -10.34 -10.60 33.28
N ASP A 97 -10.62 -9.58 32.45
CA ASP A 97 -11.73 -8.65 32.66
C ASP A 97 -12.99 -9.14 31.91
N GLU A 98 -13.65 -10.16 32.46
CA GLU A 98 -14.79 -10.84 31.81
C GLU A 98 -15.93 -9.88 31.42
N ASP A 99 -16.24 -8.90 32.27
CA ASP A 99 -17.29 -7.91 32.02
C ASP A 99 -16.93 -7.00 30.82
N TRP A 100 -15.67 -6.56 30.75
CA TRP A 100 -15.18 -5.76 29.63
C TRP A 100 -15.16 -6.58 28.33
N LEU A 101 -14.70 -7.83 28.38
CA LEU A 101 -14.66 -8.74 27.23
C LEU A 101 -16.05 -9.04 26.68
N ALA A 102 -17.03 -9.29 27.56
CA ALA A 102 -18.42 -9.49 27.16
C ALA A 102 -19.01 -8.24 26.50
N GLY A 103 -18.70 -7.06 27.03
CA GLY A 103 -19.11 -5.78 26.44
C GLY A 103 -18.55 -5.58 25.03
N VAL A 104 -17.27 -5.87 24.81
CA VAL A 104 -16.62 -5.71 23.49
C VAL A 104 -17.09 -6.76 22.49
N ALA A 105 -17.28 -8.01 22.92
CA ALA A 105 -17.85 -9.05 22.07
C ALA A 105 -19.26 -8.69 21.56
N ALA A 106 -20.02 -7.91 22.34
CA ALA A 106 -21.37 -7.48 21.98
C ALA A 106 -21.42 -6.25 21.05
N LEU A 107 -20.28 -5.63 20.72
CA LEU A 107 -20.25 -4.46 19.84
C LEU A 107 -20.64 -4.82 18.41
N ASP A 108 -21.27 -3.86 17.75
CA ASP A 108 -21.54 -3.93 16.32
C ASP A 108 -20.23 -3.78 15.54
N TRP A 109 -20.05 -4.64 14.54
CA TRP A 109 -18.90 -4.60 13.64
C TRP A 109 -19.09 -3.56 12.52
N GLY A 110 -20.31 -3.01 12.36
CA GLY A 110 -20.56 -1.79 11.61
C GLY A 110 -20.49 -1.90 10.09
N SER A 111 -20.59 -3.10 9.52
CA SER A 111 -20.55 -3.29 8.06
C SER A 111 -21.89 -3.74 7.47
N ASP A 112 -22.58 -2.80 6.82
CA ASP A 112 -23.69 -3.09 5.90
C ASP A 112 -23.21 -3.25 4.44
N ASP A 113 -21.91 -3.12 4.17
CA ASP A 113 -21.40 -3.20 2.80
C ASP A 113 -21.20 -4.67 2.37
N PRO A 114 -21.91 -5.15 1.33
CA PRO A 114 -21.78 -6.52 0.83
C PRO A 114 -20.41 -6.84 0.19
N ALA A 115 -19.50 -5.87 0.10
CA ALA A 115 -18.13 -6.07 -0.35
C ALA A 115 -17.21 -6.65 0.73
N TYR A 116 -17.63 -6.63 2.00
CA TYR A 116 -16.87 -7.20 3.12
C TYR A 116 -17.45 -8.54 3.54
N ALA A 117 -16.72 -9.24 4.42
CA ALA A 117 -17.25 -10.45 5.03
C ALA A 117 -18.54 -10.11 5.79
N PRO A 118 -19.57 -10.98 5.73
CA PRO A 118 -20.78 -10.78 6.52
C PRO A 118 -20.40 -10.75 8.01
N THR A 119 -21.06 -9.88 8.77
CA THR A 119 -20.92 -9.83 10.23
C THR A 119 -21.53 -11.10 10.83
N PRO A 120 -20.75 -11.92 11.55
CA PRO A 120 -21.27 -13.12 12.19
C PRO A 120 -22.32 -12.78 13.27
N PRO A 121 -23.16 -13.76 13.69
CA PRO A 121 -24.08 -13.56 14.81
C PRO A 121 -23.32 -13.21 16.10
N THR A 122 -23.83 -12.23 16.87
CA THR A 122 -23.14 -11.71 18.07
C THR A 122 -22.84 -12.79 19.12
N GLU A 123 -23.68 -13.82 19.23
CA GLU A 123 -23.47 -14.96 20.13
C GLU A 123 -22.22 -15.81 19.77
N SER A 124 -21.75 -15.70 18.53
CA SER A 124 -20.52 -16.32 18.06
C SER A 124 -19.28 -15.48 18.34
N HIS A 125 -19.43 -14.22 18.78
CA HIS A 125 -18.28 -13.36 18.99
C HIS A 125 -17.42 -13.84 20.16
N ARG A 126 -16.11 -13.89 19.95
CA ARG A 126 -15.08 -14.26 20.94
C ARG A 126 -13.93 -13.28 20.84
N VAL A 127 -13.52 -12.72 21.97
CA VAL A 127 -12.36 -11.82 22.02
C VAL A 127 -11.09 -12.68 22.03
N ALA A 128 -10.26 -12.58 20.99
CA ALA A 128 -9.00 -13.32 20.93
C ALA A 128 -7.87 -12.57 21.64
N PHE A 129 -7.88 -11.24 21.57
CA PHE A 129 -6.90 -10.37 22.23
C PHE A 129 -7.59 -9.14 22.79
N ALA A 130 -7.16 -8.71 23.99
CA ALA A 130 -7.56 -7.46 24.60
C ALA A 130 -6.42 -6.90 25.45
N GLY A 131 -6.00 -5.67 25.19
CA GLY A 131 -4.91 -5.06 25.95
C GLY A 131 -4.80 -3.55 25.79
N ASP A 132 -4.07 -2.96 26.73
CA ASP A 132 -3.64 -1.56 26.67
C ASP A 132 -2.27 -1.47 25.97
N THR A 133 -2.16 -0.55 25.02
CA THR A 133 -0.96 -0.27 24.22
C THR A 133 -0.57 1.20 24.34
N ALA A 134 0.54 1.60 23.72
CA ALA A 134 0.92 3.01 23.63
C ALA A 134 -0.07 3.87 22.80
N THR A 135 -0.93 3.26 21.97
CA THR A 135 -1.93 3.94 21.12
C THR A 135 -3.34 3.93 21.70
N GLY A 136 -3.50 3.38 22.90
CA GLY A 136 -4.78 3.29 23.61
C GLY A 136 -5.15 1.84 23.91
N ARG A 137 -6.45 1.55 23.93
CA ARG A 137 -6.97 0.20 24.16
C ARG A 137 -7.27 -0.48 22.83
N VAL A 138 -6.92 -1.76 22.70
CA VAL A 138 -7.09 -2.53 21.46
C VAL A 138 -7.72 -3.88 21.78
N ALA A 139 -8.63 -4.34 20.92
CA ALA A 139 -9.16 -5.70 20.96
C ALA A 139 -9.30 -6.32 19.57
N LEU A 140 -9.12 -7.64 19.49
CA LEU A 140 -9.42 -8.46 18.33
C LEU A 140 -10.63 -9.33 18.66
N VAL A 141 -11.70 -9.19 17.89
CA VAL A 141 -12.90 -10.02 18.02
C VAL A 141 -12.99 -10.93 16.80
N LEU A 142 -13.17 -12.21 17.08
CA LEU A 142 -13.45 -13.25 16.09
C LEU A 142 -14.92 -13.62 16.16
N GLY A 143 -15.52 -13.99 15.05
CA GLY A 143 -16.90 -14.46 14.98
C GLY A 143 -17.01 -15.55 13.94
N GLN A 144 -17.95 -16.49 14.14
CA GLN A 144 -18.12 -17.62 13.26
C GLN A 144 -19.58 -17.77 12.86
N GLU A 145 -19.82 -17.83 11.56
CA GLU A 145 -21.10 -18.20 10.97
C GLU A 145 -20.87 -19.40 10.07
N ASP A 146 -21.60 -20.50 10.32
CA ASP A 146 -21.34 -21.81 9.70
C ASP A 146 -19.88 -22.26 9.85
N ALA A 147 -19.14 -22.32 8.73
CA ALA A 147 -17.72 -22.68 8.67
C ALA A 147 -16.82 -21.47 8.36
N GLN A 148 -17.39 -20.27 8.21
CA GLN A 148 -16.66 -19.06 7.88
C GLN A 148 -16.25 -18.35 9.17
N LEU A 149 -14.95 -18.18 9.37
CA LEU A 149 -14.39 -17.40 10.44
C LEU A 149 -14.13 -15.98 9.94
N SER A 150 -14.57 -14.99 10.71
CA SER A 150 -14.30 -13.58 10.42
C SER A 150 -13.66 -12.91 11.62
N SER A 151 -12.98 -11.80 11.37
CA SER A 151 -12.29 -11.01 12.39
C SER A 151 -12.50 -9.52 12.20
N VAL A 152 -12.45 -8.78 13.30
CA VAL A 152 -12.43 -7.32 13.32
C VAL A 152 -11.57 -6.83 14.47
N TRP A 153 -10.83 -5.76 14.24
CA TRP A 153 -10.11 -5.05 15.28
C TRP A 153 -10.94 -3.89 15.81
N PHE A 154 -10.89 -3.67 17.12
CA PHE A 154 -11.46 -2.51 17.79
C PHE A 154 -10.35 -1.69 18.45
N THR A 155 -10.48 -0.37 18.41
CA THR A 155 -9.58 0.54 19.12
C THR A 155 -10.37 1.57 19.92
N GLY A 156 -9.79 2.07 21.00
CA GLY A 156 -10.33 3.14 21.83
C GLY A 156 -9.22 3.92 22.53
N PRO A 157 -9.54 5.04 23.19
CA PRO A 157 -8.57 5.75 24.02
C PRO A 157 -8.05 4.88 25.17
N ALA A 158 -6.97 5.30 25.82
CA ALA A 158 -6.44 4.60 27.00
C ALA A 158 -7.53 4.50 28.10
N GLY A 159 -7.74 3.29 28.63
CA GLY A 159 -8.77 3.05 29.64
C GLY A 159 -10.22 3.01 29.11
N ALA A 160 -10.42 2.94 27.79
CA ALA A 160 -11.74 2.92 27.18
C ALA A 160 -12.64 1.82 27.76
N ARG A 161 -13.88 2.19 28.06
CA ARG A 161 -14.98 1.25 28.34
C ARG A 161 -15.41 0.56 27.03
N PRO A 162 -16.09 -0.61 27.08
CA PRO A 162 -16.48 -1.31 25.87
C PRO A 162 -17.24 -0.45 24.86
N GLU A 163 -18.19 0.37 25.32
CA GLU A 163 -18.98 1.27 24.48
C GLU A 163 -18.21 2.45 23.88
N GLU A 164 -16.96 2.67 24.31
CA GLU A 164 -16.06 3.69 23.78
C GLU A 164 -15.08 3.13 22.74
N MET A 165 -15.10 1.80 22.53
CA MET A 165 -14.34 1.13 21.49
C MET A 165 -15.07 1.26 20.15
N THR A 166 -14.33 1.49 19.08
CA THR A 166 -14.87 1.56 17.72
C THR A 166 -14.16 0.55 16.81
N PRO A 167 -14.85 -0.04 15.82
CA PRO A 167 -14.19 -0.82 14.78
C PRO A 167 -13.05 -0.01 14.17
N ALA A 168 -11.87 -0.60 14.16
CA ALA A 168 -10.64 -0.05 13.62
C ALA A 168 -10.33 -0.63 12.24
N THR A 169 -10.88 -1.79 11.93
CA THR A 169 -10.85 -2.40 10.60
C THR A 169 -12.28 -2.75 10.18
N GLN A 170 -12.46 -3.00 8.89
CA GLN A 170 -13.68 -3.68 8.42
C GLN A 170 -13.62 -5.17 8.78
N PRO A 171 -14.76 -5.87 8.85
CA PRO A 171 -14.79 -7.33 8.97
C PRO A 171 -14.04 -8.00 7.83
N GLN A 172 -13.14 -8.92 8.17
CA GLN A 172 -12.35 -9.68 7.21
C GLN A 172 -12.53 -11.17 7.47
N GLU A 173 -12.74 -11.93 6.38
CA GLU A 173 -12.66 -13.39 6.42
C GLU A 173 -11.24 -13.80 6.81
N THR A 174 -11.14 -14.82 7.66
CA THR A 174 -9.85 -15.36 8.08
C THR A 174 -9.90 -16.88 8.24
N PHE A 175 -8.73 -17.50 8.37
CA PHE A 175 -8.61 -18.94 8.56
C PHE A 175 -8.29 -19.29 10.01
N PRO A 176 -8.70 -20.48 10.49
CA PRO A 176 -8.49 -20.91 11.88
C PRO A 176 -7.06 -20.76 12.42
N ASP A 177 -6.06 -20.93 11.57
CA ASP A 177 -4.64 -20.90 11.92
C ASP A 177 -3.91 -19.62 11.45
N GLN A 178 -4.62 -18.69 10.80
CA GLN A 178 -4.04 -17.49 10.22
C GLN A 178 -3.76 -16.43 11.32
N PRO A 179 -2.50 -15.99 11.48
CA PRO A 179 -2.16 -14.87 12.35
C PRO A 179 -2.93 -13.59 11.99
N GLN A 180 -3.32 -12.82 13.00
CA GLN A 180 -3.96 -11.51 12.85
C GLN A 180 -2.97 -10.40 13.19
N LEU A 181 -2.89 -9.40 12.32
CA LEU A 181 -1.93 -8.30 12.42
C LEU A 181 -2.65 -6.95 12.33
N LEU A 182 -2.32 -6.04 13.23
CA LEU A 182 -2.80 -4.66 13.20
C LEU A 182 -1.63 -3.71 13.47
N LEU A 183 -1.44 -2.73 12.60
CA LEU A 183 -0.69 -1.53 12.90
C LEU A 183 -1.65 -0.38 13.17
N ASP A 184 -1.39 0.29 14.27
CA ASP A 184 -2.23 1.35 14.78
C ASP A 184 -1.41 2.56 15.22
N VAL A 185 -2.02 3.75 15.24
CA VAL A 185 -1.41 5.01 15.64
C VAL A 185 -2.34 5.78 16.57
N THR A 186 -1.84 6.68 17.42
CA THR A 186 -2.72 7.45 18.32
C THR A 186 -3.60 8.43 17.54
N ASP A 187 -3.03 9.05 16.52
CA ASP A 187 -3.71 9.96 15.58
C ASP A 187 -2.98 9.95 14.23
N PRO A 188 -3.61 10.43 13.14
CA PRO A 188 -3.02 10.38 11.80
C PRO A 188 -1.71 11.16 11.61
N ALA A 189 -1.39 12.11 12.50
CA ALA A 189 -0.15 12.89 12.47
C ALA A 189 0.95 12.33 13.38
N ALA A 190 0.67 11.25 14.11
CA ALA A 190 1.65 10.61 14.98
C ALA A 190 2.84 10.08 14.17
N SER A 191 4.05 10.21 14.71
CA SER A 191 5.28 9.68 14.10
C SER A 191 5.58 8.24 14.48
N ARG A 192 4.85 7.69 15.46
CA ARG A 192 5.00 6.33 15.99
C ARG A 192 3.65 5.65 16.03
N GLY A 193 3.68 4.34 15.80
CA GLY A 193 2.56 3.44 15.94
C GLY A 193 2.94 2.22 16.77
N VAL A 194 1.97 1.33 16.93
CA VAL A 194 2.13 0.03 17.56
C VAL A 194 1.67 -1.03 16.57
N LEU A 195 2.54 -2.03 16.35
CA LEU A 195 2.20 -3.27 15.66
C LEU A 195 1.78 -4.30 16.71
N ILE A 196 0.55 -4.78 16.61
CA ILE A 196 0.00 -5.90 17.37
C ILE A 196 -0.05 -7.12 16.44
N ALA A 197 0.52 -8.23 16.90
CA ALA A 197 0.42 -9.52 16.25
C ALA A 197 -0.18 -10.56 17.20
N VAL A 198 -1.21 -11.27 16.74
CA VAL A 198 -1.90 -12.31 17.51
C VAL A 198 -1.88 -13.58 16.69
N SER A 199 -1.24 -14.61 17.24
CA SER A 199 -1.16 -15.94 16.65
C SER A 199 -1.25 -17.01 17.73
N ARG A 200 -0.79 -18.22 17.42
CA ARG A 200 -0.87 -19.36 18.31
C ARG A 200 0.27 -19.32 19.34
N PRO A 201 0.06 -19.87 20.54
CA PRO A 201 1.13 -20.02 21.51
C PRO A 201 2.33 -20.77 20.93
N GLY A 202 3.53 -20.23 21.16
CA GLY A 202 4.79 -20.77 20.64
C GLY A 202 5.20 -20.24 19.26
N ASP A 203 4.32 -19.50 18.55
CA ASP A 203 4.73 -18.80 17.34
C ASP A 203 5.63 -17.61 17.70
N GLU A 204 6.71 -17.44 16.93
CA GLU A 204 7.62 -16.30 16.99
C GLU A 204 7.31 -15.33 15.84
N PHE A 205 7.59 -14.04 16.04
CA PHE A 205 7.36 -13.02 15.03
C PHE A 205 8.66 -12.35 14.64
N ALA A 206 8.76 -11.96 13.37
CA ALA A 206 9.75 -11.01 12.91
C ALA A 206 9.08 -10.03 11.93
N HIS A 207 9.33 -8.73 12.09
CA HIS A 207 8.74 -7.70 11.23
C HIS A 207 9.83 -7.02 10.40
N THR A 208 9.47 -6.55 9.21
CA THR A 208 10.39 -5.79 8.37
C THR A 208 10.70 -4.44 9.00
N ALA A 209 11.96 -4.17 9.34
CA ALA A 209 12.39 -2.88 9.91
C ALA A 209 12.54 -1.75 8.86
N GLY A 210 12.10 -2.01 7.63
CA GLY A 210 12.37 -1.19 6.44
C GLY A 210 13.42 -1.84 5.54
N SER A 211 13.59 -1.27 4.34
CA SER A 211 14.66 -1.66 3.44
C SER A 211 15.77 -0.61 3.48
N SER A 212 17.01 -1.05 3.66
CA SER A 212 18.17 -0.19 3.52
C SER A 212 18.71 -0.31 2.09
N VAL A 213 19.06 0.83 1.49
CA VAL A 213 19.67 0.89 0.17
C VAL A 213 21.08 1.40 0.31
N ALA A 214 22.06 0.54 0.04
CA ALA A 214 23.47 0.89 0.12
C ALA A 214 23.88 1.80 -1.04
N ALA A 215 25.06 2.42 -0.92
CA ALA A 215 25.57 3.37 -1.92
C ALA A 215 25.87 2.71 -3.28
N ASP A 216 25.98 1.39 -3.37
CA ASP A 216 26.12 0.66 -4.64
C ASP A 216 24.77 0.32 -5.29
N GLY A 217 23.65 0.70 -4.66
CA GLY A 217 22.29 0.40 -5.12
C GLY A 217 21.76 -0.95 -4.63
N SER A 218 22.54 -1.74 -3.89
CA SER A 218 22.04 -2.97 -3.30
C SER A 218 20.98 -2.69 -2.23
N VAL A 219 19.91 -3.48 -2.26
CA VAL A 219 18.80 -3.38 -1.30
C VAL A 219 18.90 -4.54 -0.33
N THR A 220 18.83 -4.23 0.96
CA THR A 220 18.73 -5.24 2.01
C THR A 220 17.48 -4.98 2.84
N THR A 221 16.73 -6.04 3.11
CA THR A 221 15.54 -5.98 3.96
C THR A 221 15.85 -6.76 5.23
N GLU A 222 15.81 -6.07 6.36
CA GLU A 222 16.07 -6.69 7.66
C GLU A 222 14.76 -7.03 8.34
N PHE A 223 14.69 -8.25 8.88
CA PHE A 223 13.61 -8.69 9.75
C PHE A 223 14.08 -8.61 11.20
N ALA A 224 13.43 -7.76 11.99
CA ALA A 224 13.68 -7.65 13.41
C ALA A 224 12.74 -8.62 14.15
N SER A 225 13.34 -9.55 14.91
CA SER A 225 12.59 -10.46 15.79
C SER A 225 11.82 -9.66 16.84
N VAL A 226 10.62 -10.12 17.16
CA VAL A 226 9.73 -9.52 18.15
C VAL A 226 9.43 -10.55 19.22
N GLU A 227 9.63 -10.15 20.47
CA GLU A 227 9.28 -10.98 21.63
C GLU A 227 7.76 -11.17 21.70
N ALA A 228 7.33 -12.42 21.77
CA ALA A 228 5.94 -12.77 21.97
C ALA A 228 5.73 -13.48 23.30
N ALA A 229 4.64 -13.12 23.96
CA ALA A 229 4.13 -13.84 25.13
C ALA A 229 2.82 -14.50 24.73
N ASP A 230 2.76 -15.84 24.86
CA ASP A 230 1.57 -16.64 24.56
C ASP A 230 0.97 -16.40 23.15
N GLY A 231 1.85 -16.29 22.15
CA GLY A 231 1.46 -16.04 20.76
C GLY A 231 1.02 -14.60 20.48
N VAL A 232 1.23 -13.67 21.41
CA VAL A 232 0.93 -12.24 21.22
C VAL A 232 2.21 -11.42 21.30
N ALA A 233 2.40 -10.55 20.32
CA ALA A 233 3.45 -9.55 20.31
C ALA A 233 2.86 -8.15 20.17
N THR A 234 3.47 -7.18 20.85
CA THR A 234 3.15 -5.75 20.73
C THR A 234 4.46 -4.99 20.66
N VAL A 235 4.69 -4.29 19.55
CA VAL A 235 5.97 -3.61 19.29
C VAL A 235 5.74 -2.20 18.79
N ASP A 236 6.52 -1.26 19.32
CA ASP A 236 6.58 0.09 18.80
C ASP A 236 7.24 0.11 17.43
N VAL A 237 6.58 0.74 16.47
CA VAL A 237 7.08 0.90 15.10
C VAL A 237 6.94 2.35 14.64
N PRO A 238 7.68 2.78 13.60
CA PRO A 238 7.38 4.04 12.93
C PRO A 238 5.93 4.05 12.43
N ALA A 239 5.29 5.22 12.43
CA ALA A 239 3.99 5.39 11.79
C ALA A 239 4.11 5.09 10.28
N PRO A 240 3.04 4.56 9.65
CA PRO A 240 3.10 4.13 8.27
C PRO A 240 3.25 5.35 7.36
N THR A 241 4.22 5.30 6.47
CA THR A 241 4.45 6.34 5.46
C THR A 241 4.13 5.75 4.10
N GLY A 242 2.89 5.89 3.65
CA GLY A 242 2.43 5.26 2.41
C GLY A 242 1.89 3.84 2.59
N TRP A 243 1.61 3.19 1.47
CA TRP A 243 1.03 1.84 1.46
C TRP A 243 2.07 0.80 1.87
N LEU A 244 1.71 -0.07 2.80
CA LEU A 244 2.61 -1.04 3.45
C LEU A 244 3.08 -2.22 2.59
N PHE A 245 3.32 -2.04 1.29
CA PHE A 245 3.74 -3.12 0.39
C PHE A 245 5.07 -3.76 0.78
N GLY A 246 5.99 -3.00 1.41
CA GLY A 246 7.27 -3.52 1.90
C GLY A 246 7.26 -3.94 3.37
N GLN A 247 6.16 -3.70 4.10
CA GLN A 247 6.07 -3.98 5.53
C GLN A 247 5.34 -5.30 5.74
N GLN A 248 6.11 -6.33 6.08
CA GLN A 248 5.62 -7.69 6.28
C GLN A 248 5.96 -8.19 7.67
N VAL A 249 5.13 -9.09 8.18
CA VAL A 249 5.43 -9.87 9.39
C VAL A 249 5.58 -11.32 9.01
N GLN A 250 6.72 -11.89 9.35
CA GLN A 250 6.96 -13.31 9.33
C GLN A 250 6.49 -13.91 10.64
N VAL A 251 5.75 -15.01 10.54
CA VAL A 251 5.39 -15.85 11.68
C VAL A 251 6.15 -17.16 11.54
N VAL A 252 7.01 -17.42 12.51
CA VAL A 252 7.87 -18.60 12.57
C VAL A 252 7.26 -19.59 13.55
N ARG A 253 7.01 -20.81 13.08
CA ARG A 253 6.45 -21.91 13.86
C ARG A 253 7.40 -23.07 13.79
N ASP A 254 7.80 -23.61 14.93
CA ASP A 254 8.75 -24.73 15.03
C ASP A 254 10.06 -24.49 14.25
N GLY A 255 10.54 -23.24 14.24
CA GLY A 255 11.76 -22.83 13.54
C GLY A 255 11.63 -22.65 12.02
N VAL A 256 10.42 -22.75 11.46
CA VAL A 256 10.14 -22.57 10.03
C VAL A 256 9.19 -21.39 9.82
N THR A 257 9.45 -20.55 8.82
CA THR A 257 8.50 -19.49 8.42
C THR A 257 7.19 -20.12 7.93
N ALA A 258 6.17 -20.07 8.78
CA ALA A 258 4.84 -20.60 8.47
C ALA A 258 4.02 -19.59 7.65
N TYR A 259 4.16 -18.30 7.96
CA TYR A 259 3.47 -17.23 7.24
C TYR A 259 4.39 -16.04 6.96
N THR A 260 4.07 -15.31 5.90
CA THR A 260 4.55 -13.96 5.63
C THR A 260 3.35 -13.15 5.20
N LEU A 261 2.91 -12.24 6.06
CA LEU A 261 1.63 -11.56 5.91
C LEU A 261 1.84 -10.04 5.81
N PRO A 262 1.03 -9.34 4.99
CA PRO A 262 0.93 -7.90 5.08
C PRO A 262 0.28 -7.51 6.41
N VAL A 263 0.63 -6.33 6.90
CA VAL A 263 0.06 -5.77 8.13
C VAL A 263 -1.27 -5.08 7.83
N GLY A 264 -2.33 -5.40 8.57
CA GLY A 264 -3.58 -4.64 8.54
C GLY A 264 -3.41 -3.27 9.18
N LEU A 265 -4.04 -2.23 8.62
CA LEU A 265 -4.01 -0.88 9.18
C LEU A 265 -5.33 -0.58 9.88
N SER A 266 -5.27 0.05 11.06
CA SER A 266 -6.45 0.71 11.60
C SER A 266 -6.89 1.87 10.70
N ASP A 267 -8.14 2.33 10.80
CA ASP A 267 -8.64 3.48 10.03
C ASP A 267 -7.76 4.73 10.21
N ARG A 268 -7.33 5.02 11.44
CA ARG A 268 -6.42 6.13 11.75
C ARG A 268 -5.01 5.93 11.20
N ALA A 269 -4.49 4.70 11.20
CA ALA A 269 -3.21 4.39 10.58
C ALA A 269 -3.28 4.42 9.04
N SER A 270 -4.43 4.06 8.46
CA SER A 270 -4.72 4.19 7.03
C SER A 270 -4.78 5.66 6.60
N GLU A 271 -5.38 6.53 7.43
CA GLU A 271 -5.34 7.97 7.22
C GLU A 271 -3.92 8.52 7.28
N ALA A 272 -3.10 8.10 8.26
CA ALA A 272 -1.68 8.45 8.34
C ALA A 272 -0.92 8.02 7.07
N ALA A 273 -1.11 6.75 6.66
CA ALA A 273 -0.48 6.18 5.48
C ALA A 273 -0.86 6.91 4.18
N THR A 274 -2.05 7.50 4.13
CA THR A 274 -2.56 8.21 2.95
C THR A 274 -2.43 9.74 3.04
N ALA A 275 -1.75 10.24 4.08
CA ALA A 275 -1.46 11.66 4.23
C ALA A 275 -0.71 12.20 3.00
N PRO A 276 -0.96 13.46 2.58
CA PRO A 276 -0.27 14.05 1.44
C PRO A 276 1.24 14.11 1.66
N ILE A 277 2.00 13.57 0.70
CA ILE A 277 3.45 13.56 0.69
C ILE A 277 3.97 14.83 0.00
N PRO A 278 4.83 15.62 0.66
CA PRO A 278 5.56 16.71 0.01
C PRO A 278 6.43 16.17 -1.12
N VAL A 279 6.39 16.85 -2.28
CA VAL A 279 7.20 16.50 -3.45
C VAL A 279 7.84 17.76 -4.00
N ALA A 280 9.16 17.69 -4.24
CA ALA A 280 9.89 18.75 -4.91
C ALA A 280 9.54 18.75 -6.40
N ASP A 281 9.31 19.93 -6.96
CA ASP A 281 9.01 20.11 -8.38
C ASP A 281 9.91 21.20 -9.01
N PRO A 282 11.22 20.91 -9.16
CA PRO A 282 12.18 21.86 -9.71
C PRO A 282 11.93 22.17 -11.19
N ARG A 283 11.12 21.35 -11.88
CA ARG A 283 10.79 21.47 -13.31
C ARG A 283 9.44 22.15 -13.56
N GLY A 284 8.65 22.44 -12.53
CA GLY A 284 7.31 23.04 -12.67
C GLY A 284 6.28 22.12 -13.34
N LEU A 285 6.43 20.81 -13.21
CA LEU A 285 5.60 19.79 -13.85
C LEU A 285 4.30 19.48 -13.08
N ARG A 286 4.19 19.91 -11.82
CA ARG A 286 3.10 19.48 -10.92
C ARG A 286 1.73 19.89 -11.44
N SER A 287 1.59 21.05 -12.08
CA SER A 287 0.31 21.48 -12.66
C SER A 287 -0.17 20.59 -13.81
N ALA A 288 0.74 19.85 -14.44
CA ALA A 288 0.39 18.87 -15.45
C ALA A 288 0.02 17.51 -14.84
N ALA A 289 0.48 17.20 -13.62
CA ALA A 289 0.24 15.93 -12.95
C ALA A 289 -1.19 15.82 -12.40
N ASN A 290 -1.79 14.64 -12.52
CA ASN A 290 -2.96 14.29 -11.72
C ASN A 290 -2.52 14.10 -10.26
N GLU A 291 -2.88 15.04 -9.39
CA GLU A 291 -2.40 15.07 -8.00
C GLU A 291 -2.75 13.79 -7.23
N THR A 292 -3.96 13.24 -7.40
CA THR A 292 -4.34 11.98 -6.73
C THR A 292 -3.46 10.81 -7.16
N TRP A 293 -3.15 10.72 -8.46
CA TRP A 293 -2.26 9.67 -8.97
C TRP A 293 -0.81 9.88 -8.53
N LEU A 294 -0.32 11.12 -8.54
CA LEU A 294 1.00 11.48 -8.03
C LEU A 294 1.17 11.06 -6.56
N GLN A 295 0.20 11.39 -5.71
CA GLN A 295 0.22 11.01 -4.30
C GLN A 295 0.20 9.49 -4.11
N GLY A 296 -0.64 8.76 -4.86
CA GLY A 296 -0.64 7.30 -4.82
C GLY A 296 0.72 6.69 -5.21
N LEU A 297 1.40 7.25 -6.22
CA LEU A 297 2.72 6.81 -6.64
C LEU A 297 3.79 7.05 -5.57
N LEU A 298 3.74 8.23 -4.93
CA LEU A 298 4.64 8.57 -3.81
C LEU A 298 4.41 7.65 -2.62
N GLN A 299 3.15 7.38 -2.25
CA GLN A 299 2.81 6.50 -1.14
C GLN A 299 3.24 5.05 -1.41
N GLN A 300 3.15 4.57 -2.65
CA GLN A 300 3.69 3.26 -3.03
C GLN A 300 5.22 3.21 -2.93
N MET A 301 5.92 4.22 -3.46
CA MET A 301 7.38 4.29 -3.43
C MET A 301 7.91 4.35 -1.99
N LEU A 302 7.37 5.23 -1.15
CA LEU A 302 7.83 5.36 0.25
C LEU A 302 7.48 4.12 1.07
N GLY A 303 6.27 3.58 0.91
CA GLY A 303 5.83 2.40 1.65
C GLY A 303 6.52 1.09 1.21
N HIS A 304 7.03 1.02 -0.03
CA HIS A 304 7.88 -0.10 -0.47
C HIS A 304 9.23 -0.12 0.24
N TYR A 305 9.87 1.05 0.40
CA TYR A 305 11.17 1.15 1.08
C TYR A 305 11.05 1.32 2.60
N GLY A 306 9.87 1.70 3.11
CA GLY A 306 9.67 2.01 4.53
C GLY A 306 10.40 3.28 4.97
N VAL A 307 10.56 4.27 4.08
CA VAL A 307 11.31 5.51 4.33
C VAL A 307 10.37 6.71 4.46
N ARG A 308 10.79 7.72 5.23
CA ARG A 308 9.97 8.93 5.46
C ARG A 308 10.28 10.04 4.45
N PRO A 309 9.29 10.87 4.06
CA PRO A 309 9.52 11.91 3.06
C PRO A 309 10.57 12.93 3.48
N GLU A 310 10.70 13.23 4.77
CA GLU A 310 11.72 14.12 5.31
C GLU A 310 13.15 13.58 5.20
N GLU A 311 13.33 12.27 5.05
CA GLU A 311 14.64 11.62 4.93
C GLU A 311 15.15 11.58 3.49
N VAL A 312 14.24 11.61 2.51
CA VAL A 312 14.56 11.33 1.10
C VAL A 312 14.09 12.39 0.10
N ALA A 313 13.25 13.34 0.55
CA ALA A 313 12.73 14.46 -0.22
C ALA A 313 12.33 14.11 -1.67
N PRO A 314 11.23 13.35 -1.89
CA PRO A 314 10.84 12.89 -3.22
C PRO A 314 10.74 14.02 -4.23
N THR A 315 11.16 13.75 -5.47
CA THR A 315 11.19 14.74 -6.57
C THR A 315 10.35 14.25 -7.74
N LEU A 316 9.54 15.14 -8.31
CA LEU A 316 8.83 14.92 -9.57
C LEU A 316 9.80 15.06 -10.74
N LEU A 317 10.04 13.97 -11.45
CA LEU A 317 11.07 13.88 -12.48
C LEU A 317 10.52 14.08 -13.89
N ALA A 318 9.37 13.49 -14.19
CA ALA A 318 8.73 13.62 -15.50
C ALA A 318 7.21 13.49 -15.39
N VAL A 319 6.52 14.24 -16.26
CA VAL A 319 5.09 14.08 -16.51
C VAL A 319 4.88 14.14 -18.02
N GLY A 320 4.08 13.24 -18.55
CA GLY A 320 3.71 13.26 -19.96
C GLY A 320 2.42 12.53 -20.26
N SER A 321 1.86 12.81 -21.43
CA SER A 321 0.70 12.11 -21.96
C SER A 321 1.04 11.55 -23.33
N PRO A 322 1.20 10.23 -23.48
CA PRO A 322 1.48 9.60 -24.77
C PRO A 322 0.52 9.97 -25.89
N THR A 323 -0.76 10.15 -25.55
CA THR A 323 -1.82 10.49 -26.49
C THR A 323 -2.14 11.99 -26.54
N GLY A 324 -1.44 12.81 -25.74
CA GLY A 324 -1.76 14.22 -25.53
C GLY A 324 -3.07 14.47 -24.77
N SER A 325 -3.72 13.40 -24.28
CA SER A 325 -4.98 13.45 -23.55
C SER A 325 -4.76 13.34 -22.05
N ALA A 326 -5.46 14.15 -21.26
CA ALA A 326 -5.48 14.00 -19.80
C ALA A 326 -6.06 12.66 -19.32
N ALA A 327 -6.71 11.89 -20.22
CA ALA A 327 -7.16 10.54 -19.95
C ALA A 327 -6.01 9.54 -19.81
N GLU A 328 -4.83 9.85 -20.33
CA GLU A 328 -3.65 9.00 -20.20
C GLU A 328 -2.46 9.81 -19.71
N GLN A 329 -1.88 9.36 -18.61
CA GLN A 329 -0.76 10.06 -18.00
C GLN A 329 0.31 9.09 -17.53
N ILE A 330 1.55 9.49 -17.74
CA ILE A 330 2.74 8.88 -17.18
C ILE A 330 3.37 9.89 -16.22
N ILE A 331 3.62 9.46 -14.99
CA ILE A 331 4.30 10.22 -13.95
C ILE A 331 5.53 9.44 -13.53
N MET A 332 6.69 10.08 -13.48
CA MET A 332 7.90 9.55 -12.89
C MET A 332 8.30 10.41 -11.70
N VAL A 333 8.49 9.76 -10.57
CA VAL A 333 9.08 10.35 -9.36
C VAL A 333 10.42 9.66 -9.08
N GLY A 334 11.25 10.29 -8.27
CA GLY A 334 12.43 9.63 -7.73
C GLY A 334 12.81 10.20 -6.38
N LEU A 335 13.75 9.54 -5.73
CA LEU A 335 14.30 9.97 -4.45
C LEU A 335 15.78 9.61 -4.37
N THR A 336 16.48 10.26 -3.46
CA THR A 336 17.86 9.96 -3.09
C THR A 336 17.88 9.45 -1.65
N PHE A 337 18.42 8.26 -1.44
CA PHE A 337 18.59 7.69 -0.11
C PHE A 337 19.71 8.38 0.66
N PRO A 338 19.77 8.27 2.00
CA PRO A 338 20.89 8.79 2.80
C PRO A 338 22.28 8.28 2.37
N SER A 339 22.34 7.11 1.72
CA SER A 339 23.56 6.54 1.15
C SER A 339 24.02 7.21 -0.14
N GLY A 340 23.23 8.12 -0.71
CA GLY A 340 23.43 8.75 -2.02
C GLY A 340 22.93 7.93 -3.20
N ALA A 341 22.50 6.68 -2.99
CA ALA A 341 21.83 5.89 -4.04
C ALA A 341 20.50 6.53 -4.43
N THR A 342 20.08 6.33 -5.68
CA THR A 342 18.85 6.94 -6.20
C THR A 342 17.92 5.88 -6.76
N VAL A 343 16.61 6.08 -6.63
CA VAL A 343 15.61 5.23 -7.27
C VAL A 343 14.58 6.07 -8.00
N THR A 344 14.03 5.52 -9.08
CA THR A 344 12.89 6.09 -9.80
C THR A 344 11.68 5.18 -9.69
N TRP A 345 10.50 5.77 -9.59
CA TRP A 345 9.22 5.07 -9.59
C TRP A 345 8.32 5.70 -10.64
N THR A 346 7.74 4.89 -11.52
CA THR A 346 6.95 5.39 -12.65
C THR A 346 5.58 4.75 -12.66
N GLY A 347 4.55 5.59 -12.81
CA GLY A 347 3.16 5.17 -12.89
C GLY A 347 2.54 5.60 -14.21
N ARG A 348 1.77 4.71 -14.82
CA ARG A 348 0.89 5.00 -15.95
C ARG A 348 -0.55 4.85 -15.50
N SER A 349 -1.39 5.83 -15.81
CA SER A 349 -2.83 5.76 -15.60
C SER A 349 -3.55 6.03 -16.92
N ILE A 350 -4.52 5.18 -17.22
CA ILE A 350 -5.47 5.34 -18.32
C ILE A 350 -6.86 5.41 -17.68
N ALA A 351 -7.53 6.55 -17.82
CA ALA A 351 -8.89 6.76 -17.40
C ALA A 351 -9.78 6.92 -18.64
N ASP A 352 -10.34 5.82 -19.12
CA ASP A 352 -11.36 5.86 -20.18
C ASP A 352 -12.78 5.74 -19.56
N THR A 353 -13.82 5.94 -20.38
CA THR A 353 -15.22 5.92 -19.91
C THR A 353 -15.74 4.55 -19.45
N ARG A 354 -15.03 3.47 -19.77
CA ARG A 354 -15.38 2.06 -19.59
C ARG A 354 -14.41 1.34 -18.64
N SER A 355 -13.12 1.68 -18.64
CA SER A 355 -12.07 1.10 -17.81
C SER A 355 -11.11 2.15 -17.25
N SER A 356 -10.60 1.86 -16.07
CA SER A 356 -9.42 2.51 -15.52
C SER A 356 -8.33 1.47 -15.45
N ASP A 357 -7.20 1.73 -16.12
CA ASP A 357 -6.00 0.91 -16.00
C ASP A 357 -4.92 1.72 -15.32
N THR A 358 -4.25 1.11 -14.34
CA THR A 358 -3.17 1.73 -13.58
C THR A 358 -2.05 0.74 -13.44
N TRP A 359 -0.85 1.18 -13.78
CA TRP A 359 0.34 0.36 -13.72
C TRP A 359 1.46 1.16 -13.10
N THR A 360 2.28 0.51 -12.29
CA THR A 360 3.42 1.13 -11.62
C THR A 360 4.63 0.21 -11.73
N VAL A 361 5.81 0.81 -11.83
CA VAL A 361 7.08 0.10 -11.88
C VAL A 361 8.14 0.86 -11.12
N ALA A 362 8.95 0.10 -10.38
CA ALA A 362 10.16 0.58 -9.76
C ALA A 362 11.35 0.36 -10.70
N GLY A 363 12.19 1.37 -10.88
CA GLY A 363 13.55 1.16 -11.37
C GLY A 363 14.37 0.45 -10.29
N ALA A 364 15.37 -0.33 -10.69
CA ALA A 364 16.37 -0.79 -9.74
C ALA A 364 17.09 0.44 -9.12
N PRO A 365 17.40 0.46 -7.82
CA PRO A 365 18.19 1.54 -7.25
C PRO A 365 19.55 1.62 -7.94
N ALA A 366 19.91 2.83 -8.38
CA ALA A 366 21.20 3.11 -8.97
C ALA A 366 22.18 3.53 -7.86
N ALA A 367 23.43 3.09 -7.99
CA ALA A 367 24.53 3.49 -7.12
C ALA A 367 24.64 5.02 -6.99
N ALA A 368 25.21 5.49 -5.89
CA ALA A 368 25.49 6.89 -5.62
C ALA A 368 26.38 7.52 -6.71
N GLY A 369 26.26 8.83 -6.90
CA GLY A 369 26.95 9.56 -7.97
C GLY A 369 26.26 10.90 -8.26
N PRO A 370 26.05 11.29 -9.53
CA PRO A 370 25.46 12.61 -9.83
C PRO A 370 24.08 12.80 -9.16
N GLU A 371 23.72 14.04 -8.90
CA GLU A 371 22.41 14.38 -8.34
C GLU A 371 21.27 13.87 -9.22
N LEU A 372 20.12 13.58 -8.59
CA LEU A 372 18.95 12.97 -9.24
C LEU A 372 18.50 13.72 -10.51
N LEU A 373 18.60 15.06 -10.51
CA LEU A 373 18.20 15.91 -11.64
C LEU A 373 19.23 15.99 -12.78
N ASP A 374 20.48 15.62 -12.52
CA ASP A 374 21.58 15.63 -13.50
C ASP A 374 21.77 14.25 -14.15
N ARG A 375 21.15 13.21 -13.60
CA ARG A 375 21.16 11.85 -14.17
C ARG A 375 20.15 11.69 -15.29
N LEU A 376 20.52 10.87 -16.28
CA LEU A 376 19.60 10.38 -17.28
C LEU A 376 18.93 9.08 -16.81
N PHE A 377 17.62 9.14 -16.63
CA PHE A 377 16.74 7.99 -16.48
C PHE A 377 15.86 7.88 -17.72
N ALA A 378 15.78 6.69 -18.30
CA ALA A 378 14.99 6.42 -19.50
C ALA A 378 14.26 5.09 -19.29
N LEU A 379 13.11 5.15 -18.62
CA LEU A 379 12.42 3.98 -18.10
C LEU A 379 11.35 3.49 -19.08
N PRO A 380 11.52 2.30 -19.69
CA PRO A 380 10.52 1.74 -20.59
C PRO A 380 9.28 1.32 -19.79
N ILE A 381 8.11 1.61 -20.36
CA ILE A 381 6.81 1.33 -19.77
C ILE A 381 6.05 0.41 -20.72
N SER A 382 5.22 -0.47 -20.15
CA SER A 382 4.39 -1.39 -20.93
C SER A 382 3.54 -0.67 -21.99
N GLY A 383 3.32 -1.34 -23.12
CA GLY A 383 2.52 -0.79 -24.23
C GLY A 383 3.24 0.19 -25.15
N GLY A 384 4.59 0.18 -25.17
CA GLY A 384 5.37 1.03 -26.09
C GLY A 384 5.47 2.47 -25.63
N HIS A 385 5.75 2.68 -24.34
CA HIS A 385 5.88 4.00 -23.75
C HIS A 385 7.25 4.16 -23.09
N LEU A 386 7.70 5.40 -22.95
CA LEU A 386 8.97 5.74 -22.32
C LEU A 386 8.78 7.02 -21.49
N ALA A 387 9.28 6.99 -20.25
CA ALA A 387 9.47 8.17 -19.43
C ALA A 387 10.96 8.52 -19.38
N VAL A 388 11.28 9.80 -19.56
CA VAL A 388 12.65 10.32 -19.59
C VAL A 388 12.79 11.45 -18.57
N SER A 389 13.85 11.38 -17.77
CA SER A 389 14.32 12.47 -16.92
C SER A 389 15.81 12.62 -17.16
N GLY A 390 16.26 13.79 -17.61
CA GLY A 390 17.66 14.13 -17.81
C GLY A 390 18.01 15.51 -17.25
N PRO A 391 19.19 16.08 -17.59
CA PRO A 391 19.62 17.40 -17.14
C PRO A 391 18.58 18.49 -17.43
N LEU A 392 18.48 19.49 -16.55
CA LEU A 392 17.45 20.55 -16.60
C LEU A 392 17.45 21.38 -17.90
N THR A 393 18.57 21.43 -18.62
CA THR A 393 18.70 22.13 -19.90
C THR A 393 18.13 21.35 -21.09
N GLY A 394 17.80 20.07 -20.90
CA GLY A 394 17.24 19.22 -21.94
C GLY A 394 15.85 19.67 -22.39
N VAL A 395 15.62 19.72 -23.70
CA VAL A 395 14.33 20.09 -24.31
C VAL A 395 13.80 19.00 -25.23
N THR A 396 14.63 18.04 -25.65
CA THR A 396 14.23 16.92 -26.50
C THR A 396 15.02 15.67 -26.14
N ALA A 397 14.34 14.53 -26.08
CA ALA A 397 14.96 13.22 -26.00
C ALA A 397 14.84 12.50 -27.35
N GLU A 398 15.96 12.19 -27.98
CA GLU A 398 16.07 11.30 -29.13
C GLU A 398 16.11 9.85 -28.61
N VAL A 399 15.17 9.02 -29.05
CA VAL A 399 15.17 7.59 -28.77
C VAL A 399 15.79 6.89 -29.96
N LEU A 400 16.84 6.11 -29.71
CA LEU A 400 17.67 5.49 -30.74
C LEU A 400 17.60 3.97 -30.65
N ASP A 401 17.76 3.30 -31.80
CA ASP A 401 17.95 1.85 -31.87
C ASP A 401 19.40 1.43 -31.50
N ARG A 402 19.71 0.15 -31.67
CA ARG A 402 21.06 -0.40 -31.38
C ARG A 402 22.14 0.08 -32.34
N ASP A 403 21.77 0.50 -33.54
CA ASP A 403 22.67 0.99 -34.58
C ASP A 403 22.83 2.52 -34.52
N GLY A 404 22.18 3.18 -33.54
CA GLY A 404 22.16 4.63 -33.37
C GLY A 404 21.17 5.35 -34.30
N GLY A 405 20.31 4.60 -34.99
CA GLY A 405 19.23 5.13 -35.81
C GLY A 405 18.16 5.81 -34.97
N LEU A 406 17.73 7.00 -35.37
CA LEU A 406 16.67 7.74 -34.69
C LEU A 406 15.32 7.06 -34.91
N LEU A 407 14.72 6.59 -33.82
CA LEU A 407 13.41 5.95 -33.83
C LEU A 407 12.27 6.96 -33.64
N THR A 408 12.41 7.84 -32.65
CA THR A 408 11.44 8.89 -32.34
C THR A 408 12.09 9.98 -31.49
N THR A 409 11.37 11.09 -31.29
CA THR A 409 11.76 12.18 -30.40
C THR A 409 10.64 12.48 -29.41
N LEU A 410 10.98 12.74 -28.16
CA LEU A 410 10.05 13.12 -27.11
C LEU A 410 10.33 14.57 -26.68
N PRO A 411 9.30 15.43 -26.57
CA PRO A 411 9.47 16.76 -26.00
C PRO A 411 9.76 16.66 -24.50
N LEU A 412 10.68 17.47 -24.00
CA LEU A 412 11.01 17.58 -22.59
C LEU A 412 10.70 18.98 -22.07
N VAL A 413 10.13 19.06 -20.87
CA VAL A 413 9.98 20.30 -20.12
C VAL A 413 11.07 20.31 -19.05
N SER A 414 12.04 21.21 -19.22
CA SER A 414 13.21 21.34 -18.35
C SER A 414 13.85 19.98 -18.07
N GLY A 415 14.05 19.15 -19.09
CA GLY A 415 14.69 17.84 -19.06
C GLY A 415 13.81 16.63 -18.70
N GLY A 416 12.53 16.83 -18.37
CA GLY A 416 11.59 15.74 -18.04
C GLY A 416 10.45 15.60 -19.05
N GLY A 417 10.06 14.38 -19.40
CA GLY A 417 8.92 14.13 -20.30
C GLY A 417 8.60 12.64 -20.47
N ALA A 418 7.46 12.33 -21.08
CA ALA A 418 7.08 10.95 -21.41
C ALA A 418 6.26 10.91 -22.69
N GLY A 419 6.35 9.80 -23.43
CA GLY A 419 5.56 9.61 -24.65
C GLY A 419 5.64 8.20 -25.23
N ALA A 420 5.00 8.02 -26.38
CA ALA A 420 5.00 6.76 -27.11
C ALA A 420 6.34 6.53 -27.81
N VAL A 421 6.78 5.27 -27.83
CA VAL A 421 7.96 4.79 -28.53
C VAL A 421 7.60 3.60 -29.42
N PRO A 422 8.41 3.28 -30.45
CA PRO A 422 8.21 2.07 -31.24
C PRO A 422 8.21 0.80 -30.38
N PRO A 423 7.77 -0.35 -30.94
CA PRO A 423 7.52 -1.57 -30.19
C PRO A 423 8.68 -1.98 -29.26
N PRO A 424 8.40 -2.60 -28.09
CA PRO A 424 9.41 -3.03 -27.14
C PRO A 424 10.55 -3.81 -27.80
N GLY A 425 11.79 -3.54 -27.38
CA GLY A 425 12.99 -4.19 -27.90
C GLY A 425 13.63 -3.53 -29.13
N THR A 426 13.01 -2.47 -29.68
CA THR A 426 13.61 -1.65 -30.74
C THR A 426 14.51 -0.54 -30.20
N ALA A 427 14.03 0.20 -29.21
CA ALA A 427 14.80 1.25 -28.53
C ALA A 427 15.91 0.65 -27.67
N ALA A 428 17.09 1.26 -27.74
CA ALA A 428 18.28 0.84 -27.02
C ALA A 428 18.90 1.97 -26.18
N THR A 429 18.94 3.18 -26.72
CA THR A 429 19.56 4.34 -26.05
C THR A 429 18.68 5.57 -26.16
N VAL A 430 18.90 6.52 -25.25
CA VAL A 430 18.27 7.83 -25.25
C VAL A 430 19.35 8.90 -25.21
N ARG A 431 19.21 9.90 -26.07
CA ARG A 431 20.08 11.07 -26.15
C ARG A 431 19.27 12.33 -25.90
N VAL A 432 19.62 13.09 -24.87
CA VAL A 432 18.95 14.34 -24.51
C VAL A 432 19.72 15.51 -25.11
N ARG A 433 18.99 16.41 -25.78
CA ARG A 433 19.50 17.65 -26.37
C ARG A 433 18.93 18.88 -25.68
N ASP A 434 19.74 19.92 -25.61
CA ASP A 434 19.30 21.27 -25.21
C ASP A 434 18.67 22.04 -26.38
N ALA A 435 18.23 23.28 -26.11
CA ALA A 435 17.62 24.17 -27.10
C ALA A 435 18.56 24.58 -28.25
N ALA A 436 19.88 24.45 -28.08
CA ALA A 436 20.86 24.67 -29.14
C ALA A 436 21.11 23.40 -29.98
N GLY A 437 20.50 22.28 -29.63
CA GLY A 437 20.72 20.98 -30.25
C GLY A 437 21.98 20.25 -29.74
N THR A 438 22.63 20.77 -28.69
CA THR A 438 23.80 20.13 -28.07
C THR A 438 23.36 18.94 -27.25
N VAL A 439 24.10 17.83 -27.33
CA VAL A 439 23.86 16.67 -26.48
C VAL A 439 24.31 16.98 -25.05
N VAL A 440 23.37 16.93 -24.12
CA VAL A 440 23.63 17.19 -22.68
C VAL A 440 23.65 15.91 -21.85
N ALA A 441 23.05 14.82 -22.36
CA ALA A 441 23.17 13.49 -21.78
C ALA A 441 22.89 12.41 -22.84
N GLU A 442 23.50 11.24 -22.68
CA GLU A 442 23.22 10.05 -23.50
C GLU A 442 23.44 8.80 -22.65
N GLY A 443 22.56 7.81 -22.79
CA GLY A 443 22.64 6.60 -21.97
C GLY A 443 21.68 5.50 -22.44
N PRO A 444 21.83 4.28 -21.91
CA PRO A 444 20.93 3.18 -22.23
C PRO A 444 19.54 3.39 -21.61
N LEU A 445 18.57 2.59 -22.04
CA LEU A 445 17.32 2.43 -21.29
C LEU A 445 17.61 1.88 -19.89
N THR A 446 16.94 2.42 -18.89
CA THR A 446 17.06 1.99 -17.49
C THR A 446 16.46 0.61 -17.32
N GLU A 447 17.20 -0.32 -16.72
CA GLU A 447 16.69 -1.65 -16.39
C GLU A 447 15.61 -1.55 -15.31
N LEU A 448 14.50 -2.26 -15.54
CA LEU A 448 13.43 -2.38 -14.55
C LEU A 448 13.91 -3.31 -13.43
N GLY A 449 13.65 -2.94 -12.18
CA GLY A 449 13.84 -3.87 -11.06
C GLY A 449 12.92 -5.08 -11.28
N ARG A 450 13.48 -6.30 -11.21
CA ARG A 450 12.69 -7.52 -11.31
C ARG A 450 11.92 -7.79 -10.03
#